data_AF-L5KHX6-F1
#
_entry.id   AF-L5KHX6-F1
#
_cell.length_a   1.000
_cell.length_b   1.000
_cell.length_c   1.000
_cell.angle_alpha   90.00
_cell.angle_beta   90.00
_cell.angle_gamma   90.00
#
_symmetry.space_group_name_H-M   'P 1'
#
loop_
_entity.id
_entity.type
_entity.pdbx_description
1 polymer ?
#
loop_
_entity_poly.entity_id
_entity_poly.type
_entity_poly.pdbx_seq_one_letter_code
_entity_poly.pdbx_strand_id
1 'polypeptide(L)'
;MPLRSGTQLSRKVLQKKQQPLEAERYQRLPDGAHTPSPKEPHLGPPKTLVPQLSIYFSSAKSHPARLGSDFFDQPAVSLAQAFLGQVLVRRLDDGTELRGRIVETEAYLGPEDEAAHSRGGRQTPRNRGMFMKPGTLYVYFIYGMYFCMNVSSQGDGACILLRALEPLEGLETMRQLRSTHRKGTAGRALKDRELCSGPSKLCQALAINKNFDQRDLAEDKAIWLEPGPPELREPAVVAAARVGIGYAGEWAQKPLRFYIQGSPWVSVVDRVAEQAAQA
;
A
#
# COMPACT_ATOMS: atom_id res chain seq x y z
N MET A 1 51.71 -25.10 28.49
CA MET A 1 51.99 -26.11 29.53
C MET A 1 51.81 -25.43 30.88
N PRO A 2 50.99 -25.94 31.82
CA PRO A 2 49.75 -26.73 31.62
C PRO A 2 48.68 -25.84 30.96
N LEU A 3 47.42 -25.61 31.40
CA LEU A 3 46.25 -26.48 31.72
C LEU A 3 45.25 -26.38 30.51
N ARG A 4 44.04 -26.94 30.34
CA ARG A 4 42.94 -27.58 31.14
C ARG A 4 41.98 -26.61 31.87
N SER A 5 40.65 -26.82 31.87
CA SER A 5 39.86 -28.04 31.63
C SER A 5 38.78 -27.90 30.53
N GLY A 6 38.03 -28.97 30.30
CA GLY A 6 36.80 -29.00 29.49
C GLY A 6 36.05 -30.31 29.71
N THR A 7 34.82 -30.43 29.20
CA THR A 7 34.03 -31.67 29.29
C THR A 7 33.10 -31.82 28.09
N GLN A 8 33.19 -32.95 27.39
CA GLN A 8 32.14 -33.42 26.49
C GLN A 8 31.15 -34.29 27.28
N LEU A 9 29.90 -34.35 26.82
CA LEU A 9 29.01 -35.50 27.04
C LEU A 9 28.09 -35.67 25.83
N SER A 10 27.69 -36.90 25.52
CA SER A 10 27.15 -37.25 24.20
C SER A 10 26.19 -38.45 24.25
N ARG A 11 25.26 -38.48 23.28
CA ARG A 11 24.35 -39.58 22.90
C ARG A 11 23.38 -40.11 23.97
N LYS A 12 22.10 -40.22 23.56
CA LYS A 12 21.53 -41.53 23.21
C LYS A 12 20.38 -41.42 22.22
N VAL A 13 20.06 -42.54 21.57
CA VAL A 13 19.06 -42.73 20.52
C VAL A 13 18.07 -43.79 21.01
N LEU A 14 16.80 -43.71 20.59
CA LEU A 14 15.89 -44.86 20.59
C LEU A 14 14.80 -44.74 19.52
N GLN A 15 14.62 -45.80 18.74
CA GLN A 15 13.52 -46.00 17.78
C GLN A 15 12.69 -47.22 18.20
N LYS A 16 11.40 -47.22 17.85
CA LYS A 16 10.46 -48.36 17.70
C LYS A 16 9.13 -47.79 17.16
N LYS A 17 8.27 -48.47 16.41
CA LYS A 17 8.31 -49.55 15.42
C LYS A 17 6.83 -49.82 15.04
N GLN A 18 6.56 -49.87 13.74
CA GLN A 18 5.53 -50.66 13.01
C GLN A 18 4.99 -51.95 13.71
N GLN A 19 3.79 -52.51 13.42
CA GLN A 19 2.60 -52.12 12.59
C GLN A 19 1.33 -52.98 13.00
N PRO A 20 0.34 -53.45 12.17
CA PRO A 20 -1.05 -53.68 12.63
C PRO A 20 -1.50 -55.16 12.73
N LEU A 21 -2.78 -55.41 13.03
CA LEU A 21 -3.48 -56.71 12.96
C LEU A 21 -4.97 -56.57 12.59
N GLU A 22 -5.56 -57.65 12.04
CA GLU A 22 -6.92 -57.76 11.48
C GLU A 22 -7.44 -59.23 11.69
N ALA A 23 -8.71 -59.62 11.53
CA ALA A 23 -9.92 -58.91 11.09
C ALA A 23 -11.09 -59.03 12.12
N GLU A 24 -12.19 -59.81 12.02
CA GLU A 24 -12.69 -60.82 11.06
C GLU A 24 -14.25 -60.80 11.01
N ARG A 25 -14.82 -61.53 10.04
CA ARG A 25 -16.24 -61.75 9.69
C ARG A 25 -17.22 -62.25 10.76
N TYR A 26 -18.52 -62.11 10.43
CA TYR A 26 -19.56 -63.13 10.70
C TYR A 26 -20.48 -63.37 9.47
N GLN A 27 -21.33 -64.40 9.53
CA GLN A 27 -22.17 -64.97 8.44
C GLN A 27 -23.65 -64.96 8.88
N ARG A 28 -24.73 -65.20 8.10
CA ARG A 28 -25.16 -65.18 6.67
C ARG A 28 -26.53 -65.94 6.64
N LEU A 29 -27.43 -65.70 5.66
CA LEU A 29 -28.61 -66.52 5.22
C LEU A 29 -29.98 -66.27 5.91
N PRO A 30 -31.15 -66.58 5.27
CA PRO A 30 -31.48 -66.48 3.82
C PRO A 30 -32.94 -66.06 3.43
N ASP A 31 -33.17 -65.96 2.10
CA ASP A 31 -34.39 -66.17 1.29
C ASP A 31 -35.66 -65.27 1.38
N GLY A 32 -36.26 -64.96 0.20
CA GLY A 32 -37.43 -64.04 0.10
C GLY A 32 -38.06 -63.70 -1.27
N ALA A 33 -37.96 -64.55 -2.31
CA ALA A 33 -38.71 -64.46 -3.60
C ALA A 33 -38.44 -63.28 -4.58
N HIS A 34 -38.95 -63.41 -5.82
CA HIS A 34 -38.66 -62.58 -7.01
C HIS A 34 -39.86 -61.77 -7.53
N THR A 35 -39.60 -60.61 -8.16
CA THR A 35 -40.22 -60.14 -9.43
C THR A 35 -39.36 -59.00 -10.05
N PRO A 36 -39.46 -58.70 -11.36
CA PRO A 36 -38.44 -57.90 -12.08
C PRO A 36 -38.64 -56.37 -12.01
N SER A 37 -37.56 -55.60 -12.17
CA SER A 37 -37.57 -54.13 -12.05
C SER A 37 -37.82 -53.40 -13.38
N PRO A 38 -38.43 -52.20 -13.34
CA PRO A 38 -38.16 -51.14 -14.31
C PRO A 38 -36.73 -50.60 -14.15
N LYS A 39 -36.16 -49.99 -15.19
CA LYS A 39 -34.78 -49.47 -15.17
C LYS A 39 -34.71 -48.12 -14.45
N GLU A 40 -34.02 -48.05 -13.32
CA GLU A 40 -33.64 -46.77 -12.71
C GLU A 40 -32.42 -46.16 -13.42
N PRO A 41 -32.32 -44.82 -13.53
CA PRO A 41 -31.13 -44.15 -14.07
C PRO A 41 -29.96 -44.22 -13.09
N HIS A 42 -28.76 -44.50 -13.58
CA HIS A 42 -27.56 -44.65 -12.76
C HIS A 42 -27.17 -43.35 -12.01
N LEU A 43 -27.48 -43.29 -10.71
CA LEU A 43 -26.86 -42.35 -9.79
C LEU A 43 -25.40 -42.75 -9.55
N GLY A 44 -24.47 -41.85 -9.88
CA GLY A 44 -23.05 -41.99 -9.55
C GLY A 44 -22.79 -41.90 -8.05
N PRO A 45 -21.55 -42.22 -7.60
CA PRO A 45 -21.19 -42.18 -6.18
C PRO A 45 -21.42 -40.79 -5.57
N PRO A 46 -21.75 -40.70 -4.27
CA PRO A 46 -22.15 -39.44 -3.64
C PRO A 46 -21.02 -38.42 -3.72
N LYS A 47 -21.31 -37.28 -4.37
CA LYS A 47 -20.43 -36.10 -4.32
C LYS A 47 -20.28 -35.68 -2.87
N THR A 48 -19.04 -35.53 -2.41
CA THR A 48 -18.75 -35.05 -1.06
C THR A 48 -19.40 -33.69 -0.83
N LEU A 49 -20.25 -33.62 0.19
CA LEU A 49 -20.87 -32.36 0.64
C LEU A 49 -19.79 -31.46 1.24
N VAL A 50 -19.17 -30.65 0.39
CA VAL A 50 -18.40 -29.47 0.83
C VAL A 50 -19.33 -28.62 1.70
N PRO A 51 -18.92 -28.22 2.92
CA PRO A 51 -19.75 -27.38 3.76
C PRO A 51 -20.07 -26.07 3.04
N GLN A 52 -21.36 -25.84 2.75
CA GLN A 52 -21.80 -24.52 2.32
C GLN A 52 -21.62 -23.55 3.49
N LEU A 53 -20.55 -22.75 3.44
CA LEU A 53 -20.38 -21.62 4.34
C LEU A 53 -21.57 -20.69 4.14
N SER A 54 -22.31 -20.46 5.23
CA SER A 54 -23.44 -19.53 5.24
C SER A 54 -22.98 -18.15 4.79
N ILE A 55 -23.76 -17.48 3.95
CA ILE A 55 -23.52 -16.09 3.53
C ILE A 55 -23.44 -15.11 4.72
N TYR A 56 -23.95 -15.50 5.89
CA TYR A 56 -23.88 -14.75 7.15
C TYR A 56 -22.62 -15.05 7.99
N PHE A 57 -21.85 -16.08 7.63
CA PHE A 57 -20.53 -16.39 8.21
C PHE A 57 -19.43 -16.19 7.15
N SER A 58 -19.26 -14.94 6.76
CA SER A 58 -18.09 -14.53 5.97
C SER A 58 -16.80 -14.85 6.74
N SER A 59 -15.80 -15.34 6.01
CA SER A 59 -14.45 -15.58 6.54
C SER A 59 -13.76 -14.27 6.95
N ALA A 60 -12.59 -14.37 7.58
CA ALA A 60 -11.87 -13.27 8.21
C ALA A 60 -11.82 -11.99 7.34
N LYS A 61 -12.27 -10.87 7.94
CA LYS A 61 -12.43 -9.53 7.34
C LYS A 61 -11.45 -9.26 6.18
N SER A 62 -11.92 -9.38 4.94
CA SER A 62 -11.26 -8.76 3.81
C SER A 62 -11.28 -7.24 4.00
N HIS A 63 -10.13 -6.58 3.84
CA HIS A 63 -10.08 -5.12 3.79
C HIS A 63 -11.07 -4.61 2.75
N PRO A 64 -11.94 -3.63 3.07
CA PRO A 64 -12.83 -3.04 2.08
C PRO A 64 -11.96 -2.40 0.98
N ALA A 65 -12.18 -2.84 -0.25
CA ALA A 65 -11.60 -2.31 -1.49
C ALA A 65 -10.16 -1.76 -1.37
N ARG A 66 -9.14 -2.62 -1.41
CA ARG A 66 -7.78 -2.16 -1.76
C ARG A 66 -7.67 -1.99 -3.29
N LEU A 67 -6.99 -0.94 -3.74
CA LEU A 67 -6.58 -0.80 -5.15
C LEU A 67 -5.40 -1.76 -5.47
N GLY A 68 -5.60 -2.62 -6.47
CA GLY A 68 -4.64 -3.65 -6.88
C GLY A 68 -3.54 -3.16 -7.83
N SER A 69 -2.69 -4.08 -8.29
CA SER A 69 -1.58 -3.85 -9.24
C SER A 69 -1.96 -2.97 -10.43
N ASP A 70 -3.10 -3.26 -11.02
CA ASP A 70 -3.56 -2.76 -12.31
C ASP A 70 -3.92 -1.26 -12.25
N PHE A 71 -4.21 -0.75 -11.04
CA PHE A 71 -4.37 0.68 -10.81
C PHE A 71 -3.04 1.43 -10.90
N PHE A 72 -1.93 0.79 -10.54
CA PHE A 72 -0.61 1.41 -10.51
C PHE A 72 0.14 1.35 -11.85
N ASP A 73 -0.15 0.36 -12.71
CA ASP A 73 0.49 0.19 -14.03
C ASP A 73 -0.06 1.17 -15.09
N GLN A 74 0.14 2.45 -14.81
CA GLN A 74 -0.24 3.58 -15.65
C GLN A 74 0.92 4.59 -15.74
N PRO A 75 1.06 5.36 -16.83
CA PRO A 75 2.07 6.41 -16.94
C PRO A 75 1.98 7.45 -15.82
N ALA A 76 3.11 8.01 -15.40
CA ALA A 76 3.22 8.89 -14.21
C ALA A 76 2.18 10.04 -14.16
N VAL A 77 1.84 10.65 -15.30
CA VAL A 77 0.82 11.72 -15.37
C VAL A 77 -0.58 11.19 -15.04
N SER A 78 -1.00 10.12 -15.72
CA SER A 78 -2.29 9.47 -15.49
C SER A 78 -2.40 8.96 -14.06
N LEU A 79 -1.33 8.33 -13.55
CA LEU A 79 -1.28 7.81 -12.18
C LEU A 79 -1.34 8.93 -11.14
N ALA A 80 -0.66 10.06 -11.35
CA ALA A 80 -0.66 11.19 -10.43
C ALA A 80 -2.05 11.83 -10.32
N GLN A 81 -2.81 11.89 -11.41
CA GLN A 81 -4.20 12.35 -11.43
C GLN A 81 -5.14 11.31 -10.82
N ALA A 82 -5.02 10.03 -11.21
CA ALA A 82 -5.84 8.94 -10.67
C ALA A 82 -5.65 8.74 -9.15
N PHE A 83 -4.49 9.10 -8.59
CA PHE A 83 -4.24 9.15 -7.15
C PHE A 83 -5.04 10.23 -6.41
N LEU A 84 -5.49 11.30 -7.07
CA LEU A 84 -6.29 12.33 -6.41
C LEU A 84 -7.64 11.75 -5.99
N GLY A 85 -8.09 12.13 -4.79
CA GLY A 85 -9.35 11.66 -4.22
C GLY A 85 -9.31 10.27 -3.59
N GLN A 86 -8.28 9.45 -3.85
CA GLN A 86 -8.11 8.13 -3.22
C GLN A 86 -7.65 8.25 -1.77
N VAL A 87 -7.86 7.21 -0.95
CA VAL A 87 -7.52 7.22 0.49
C VAL A 87 -6.25 6.41 0.74
N LEU A 88 -5.20 7.09 1.21
CA LEU A 88 -4.01 6.43 1.74
C LEU A 88 -4.27 5.99 3.18
N VAL A 89 -4.09 4.69 3.45
CA VAL A 89 -4.31 4.07 4.74
C VAL A 89 -3.01 3.54 5.31
N ARG A 90 -2.77 3.80 6.60
CA ARG A 90 -1.59 3.36 7.34
C ARG A 90 -2.06 2.69 8.63
N ARG A 91 -1.77 1.41 8.83
CA ARG A 91 -2.08 0.69 10.07
C ARG A 91 -0.84 0.54 10.97
N LEU A 92 -0.84 1.22 12.09
CA LEU A 92 0.20 1.17 13.11
C LEU A 92 0.24 -0.21 13.82
N ASP A 93 1.32 -0.44 14.56
CA ASP A 93 1.65 -1.77 15.13
C ASP A 93 0.73 -2.16 16.32
N ASP A 94 0.03 -1.18 16.90
CA ASP A 94 -1.06 -1.34 17.88
C ASP A 94 -2.42 -1.68 17.23
N GLY A 95 -2.50 -1.66 15.89
CA GLY A 95 -3.73 -1.84 15.12
C GLY A 95 -4.45 -0.54 14.74
N THR A 96 -4.00 0.63 15.19
CA THR A 96 -4.61 1.92 14.86
C THR A 96 -4.47 2.21 13.36
N GLU A 97 -5.58 2.45 12.66
CA GLU A 97 -5.56 2.93 11.28
C GLU A 97 -5.59 4.47 11.22
N LEU A 98 -4.70 5.03 10.40
CA LEU A 98 -4.62 6.44 10.05
C LEU A 98 -5.00 6.57 8.57
N ARG A 99 -5.95 7.44 8.26
CA ARG A 99 -6.53 7.56 6.90
C ARG A 99 -6.42 9.00 6.41
N GLY A 100 -5.97 9.18 5.17
CA GLY A 100 -5.87 10.50 4.56
C GLY A 100 -6.18 10.47 3.06
N ARG A 101 -7.15 11.28 2.63
CA ARG A 101 -7.52 11.44 1.22
C ARG A 101 -6.46 12.26 0.49
N ILE A 102 -5.99 11.80 -0.66
CA ILE A 102 -4.93 12.45 -1.41
C ILE A 102 -5.49 13.66 -2.16
N VAL A 103 -4.87 14.84 -1.97
CA VAL A 103 -5.33 16.11 -2.57
C VAL A 103 -4.28 16.80 -3.44
N GLU A 104 -3.02 16.37 -3.39
CA GLU A 104 -1.91 16.93 -4.17
C GLU A 104 -0.84 15.87 -4.47
N THR A 105 -0.43 15.77 -5.74
CA THR A 105 0.58 14.85 -6.28
C THR A 105 1.51 15.57 -7.26
N GLU A 106 2.69 14.99 -7.51
CA GLU A 106 3.57 15.37 -8.64
C GLU A 106 3.97 14.15 -9.44
N ALA A 107 4.04 14.27 -10.76
CA ALA A 107 4.65 13.28 -11.64
C ALA A 107 6.14 13.60 -11.87
N TYR A 108 6.95 12.55 -11.93
CA TYR A 108 8.34 12.57 -12.38
C TYR A 108 8.47 11.55 -13.53
N LEU A 109 8.79 12.03 -14.74
CA LEU A 109 8.55 11.23 -15.94
C LEU A 109 9.60 10.15 -16.21
N GLY A 110 10.84 10.33 -15.72
CA GLY A 110 11.90 9.34 -15.85
C GLY A 110 13.19 9.90 -16.42
N PRO A 111 13.86 9.19 -17.34
CA PRO A 111 15.17 9.57 -17.90
C PRO A 111 15.22 10.97 -18.53
N GLU A 112 14.14 11.47 -19.11
CA GLU A 112 14.07 12.78 -19.77
C GLU A 112 13.87 13.95 -18.80
N ASP A 113 13.41 13.68 -17.57
CA ASP A 113 12.94 14.70 -16.64
C ASP A 113 14.08 15.20 -15.74
N GLU A 114 14.64 16.38 -16.05
CA GLU A 114 15.76 16.96 -15.29
C GLU A 114 15.47 17.21 -13.80
N ALA A 115 14.20 17.24 -13.39
CA ALA A 115 13.83 17.32 -11.98
C ALA A 115 13.82 15.96 -11.26
N ALA A 116 13.84 14.85 -12.01
CA ALA A 116 13.77 13.50 -11.47
C ALA A 116 15.12 13.01 -10.95
N HIS A 117 15.08 12.11 -9.97
CA HIS A 117 16.27 11.40 -9.50
C HIS A 117 16.80 10.37 -10.52
N SER A 118 15.99 10.01 -11.52
CA SER A 118 16.24 9.04 -12.59
C SER A 118 16.73 9.66 -13.91
N ARG A 119 16.86 10.99 -13.98
CA ARG A 119 17.30 11.72 -15.19
C ARG A 119 18.57 11.14 -15.83
N GLY A 120 18.65 11.16 -17.16
CA GLY A 120 19.71 10.50 -17.93
C GLY A 120 19.78 8.98 -17.71
N GLY A 121 18.68 8.34 -17.30
CA GLY A 121 18.64 6.91 -16.95
C GLY A 121 19.38 6.57 -15.64
N ARG A 122 19.61 7.54 -14.76
CA ARG A 122 20.45 7.38 -13.57
C ARG A 122 19.81 6.50 -12.49
N GLN A 123 20.04 5.19 -12.59
CA GLN A 123 19.77 4.24 -11.52
C GLN A 123 20.89 4.26 -10.46
N THR A 124 20.51 4.17 -9.19
CA THR A 124 21.40 4.08 -8.01
C THR A 124 20.76 3.20 -6.93
N PRO A 125 21.52 2.70 -5.93
CA PRO A 125 20.92 2.00 -4.78
C PRO A 125 19.88 2.84 -4.02
N ARG A 126 19.96 4.18 -4.09
CA ARG A 126 19.03 5.08 -3.38
C ARG A 126 17.65 5.13 -4.04
N ASN A 127 17.57 5.15 -5.38
CA ASN A 127 16.33 5.34 -6.15
C ASN A 127 15.81 4.08 -6.85
N ARG A 128 16.32 2.89 -6.47
CA ARG A 128 15.92 1.59 -7.03
C ARG A 128 14.41 1.37 -7.10
N GLY A 129 13.64 1.86 -6.13
CA GLY A 129 12.17 1.74 -6.13
C GLY A 129 11.47 2.40 -7.32
N MET A 130 12.09 3.37 -8.01
CA MET A 130 11.57 3.98 -9.25
C MET A 130 11.80 3.11 -10.50
N PHE A 131 12.57 2.02 -10.36
CA PHE A 131 12.90 1.04 -11.41
C PHE A 131 12.46 -0.36 -10.97
N MET A 132 11.34 -0.43 -10.28
CA MET A 132 10.68 -1.64 -9.79
C MET A 132 9.20 -1.57 -10.18
N LYS A 133 8.48 -2.70 -10.10
CA LYS A 133 7.10 -2.82 -10.60
C LYS A 133 6.21 -1.64 -10.15
N PRO A 134 5.27 -1.17 -10.98
CA PRO A 134 4.35 -0.12 -10.59
C PRO A 134 3.66 -0.46 -9.27
N GLY A 135 3.45 0.55 -8.41
CA GLY A 135 2.99 0.36 -7.03
C GLY A 135 4.11 0.18 -6.00
N THR A 136 5.36 -0.07 -6.44
CA THR A 136 6.52 -0.08 -5.53
C THR A 136 6.75 1.30 -4.93
N LEU A 137 6.85 1.38 -3.60
CA LEU A 137 7.19 2.59 -2.88
C LEU A 137 8.65 2.97 -3.06
N TYR A 138 8.89 4.24 -3.34
CA TYR A 138 10.21 4.87 -3.25
C TYR A 138 10.19 5.92 -2.14
N VAL A 139 10.84 5.61 -1.02
CA VAL A 139 10.91 6.50 0.16
C VAL A 139 12.35 6.94 0.37
N TYR A 140 12.60 8.24 0.26
CA TYR A 140 13.95 8.81 0.39
C TYR A 140 14.04 9.89 1.46
N PHE A 141 15.25 10.09 1.97
CA PHE A 141 15.58 11.08 2.98
C PHE A 141 16.06 12.39 2.31
N ILE A 142 15.56 13.52 2.78
CA ILE A 142 15.83 14.87 2.26
C ILE A 142 16.20 15.81 3.42
N TYR A 143 17.10 16.77 3.14
CA TYR A 143 17.62 17.77 4.10
C TYR A 143 18.13 17.19 5.44
N GLY A 144 18.54 15.93 5.47
CA GLY A 144 19.10 15.26 6.66
C GLY A 144 18.10 15.02 7.80
N MET A 145 16.80 15.25 7.63
CA MET A 145 15.81 15.12 8.70
C MET A 145 14.38 14.73 8.26
N TYR A 146 14.09 14.67 6.96
CA TYR A 146 12.74 14.51 6.42
C TYR A 146 12.64 13.39 5.40
N PHE A 147 11.45 12.81 5.24
CA PHE A 147 11.18 11.83 4.18
C PHE A 147 10.29 12.42 3.07
N CYS A 148 10.37 11.84 1.88
CA CYS A 148 9.37 11.98 0.81
C CYS A 148 8.92 10.57 0.39
N MET A 149 7.61 10.37 0.22
CA MET A 149 7.01 9.11 -0.22
C MET A 149 6.57 9.23 -1.68
N ASN A 150 7.10 8.35 -2.51
CA ASN A 150 6.80 8.26 -3.94
C ASN A 150 6.28 6.84 -4.25
N VAL A 151 5.59 6.68 -5.36
CA VAL A 151 5.12 5.39 -5.87
C VAL A 151 5.59 5.23 -7.32
N SER A 152 6.21 4.10 -7.63
CA SER A 152 6.64 3.73 -8.99
C SER A 152 5.42 3.65 -9.91
N SER A 153 5.54 4.22 -11.11
CA SER A 153 4.49 4.16 -12.14
C SER A 153 4.91 3.21 -13.27
N GLN A 154 4.12 3.12 -14.34
CA GLN A 154 4.62 2.61 -15.60
C GLN A 154 5.75 3.53 -16.12
N GLY A 155 6.80 2.93 -16.69
CA GLY A 155 7.99 3.62 -17.20
C GLY A 155 9.21 3.49 -16.27
N ASP A 156 10.35 3.06 -16.83
CA ASP A 156 11.55 2.77 -16.04
C ASP A 156 12.19 4.07 -15.50
N GLY A 157 12.18 4.23 -14.17
CA GLY A 157 12.59 5.47 -13.51
C GLY A 157 11.47 6.50 -13.36
N ALA A 158 10.24 6.20 -13.78
CA ALA A 158 9.09 7.08 -13.62
C ALA A 158 8.40 6.86 -12.26
N CYS A 159 7.88 7.92 -11.64
CA CYS A 159 7.15 7.80 -10.38
C CYS A 159 6.23 9.00 -10.11
N ILE A 160 5.42 8.88 -9.06
CA ILE A 160 4.64 9.99 -8.52
C ILE A 160 5.02 10.28 -7.06
N LEU A 161 5.07 11.55 -6.68
CA LEU A 161 5.30 12.01 -5.30
C LEU A 161 3.96 12.39 -4.66
N LEU A 162 3.68 11.83 -3.48
CA LEU A 162 2.58 12.28 -2.63
C LEU A 162 2.96 13.59 -1.93
N ARG A 163 2.15 14.64 -2.11
CA ARG A 163 2.44 15.97 -1.54
C ARG A 163 1.52 16.41 -0.43
N ALA A 164 0.22 16.17 -0.51
CA ALA A 164 -0.69 16.54 0.56
C ALA A 164 -1.88 15.59 0.68
N LEU A 165 -2.31 15.40 1.93
CA LEU A 165 -3.52 14.66 2.28
C LEU A 165 -4.47 15.56 3.08
N GLU A 166 -5.76 15.35 2.87
CA GLU A 166 -6.85 15.67 3.80
C GLU A 166 -6.91 14.56 4.87
N PRO A 167 -6.64 14.84 6.15
CA PRO A 167 -6.77 13.86 7.24
C PRO A 167 -8.23 13.45 7.44
N LEU A 168 -8.53 12.15 7.41
CA LEU A 168 -9.86 11.60 7.64
C LEU A 168 -9.99 10.95 9.03
N GLU A 169 -9.06 10.05 9.38
CA GLU A 169 -9.10 9.30 10.64
C GLU A 169 -7.72 9.23 11.30
N GLY A 170 -7.70 9.16 12.64
CA GLY A 170 -6.46 9.11 13.42
C GLY A 170 -5.78 10.48 13.65
N LEU A 171 -6.52 11.59 13.52
CA LEU A 171 -5.98 12.96 13.55
C LEU A 171 -5.14 13.26 14.80
N GLU A 172 -5.55 12.82 15.98
CA GLU A 172 -4.75 13.05 17.21
C GLU A 172 -3.44 12.25 17.21
N THR A 173 -3.44 11.02 16.70
CA THR A 173 -2.23 10.22 16.53
C THR A 173 -1.28 10.88 15.53
N MET A 174 -1.80 11.42 14.41
CA MET A 174 -1.03 12.27 13.50
C MET A 174 -0.47 13.51 14.23
N ARG A 175 -1.28 14.18 15.05
CA ARG A 175 -0.90 15.39 15.81
C ARG A 175 0.24 15.09 16.79
N GLN A 176 0.20 13.95 17.48
CA GLN A 176 1.25 13.47 18.36
C GLN A 176 2.54 13.15 17.59
N LEU A 177 2.46 12.29 16.56
CA LEU A 177 3.59 11.91 15.70
C LEU A 177 4.28 13.13 15.07
N ARG A 178 3.53 14.16 14.71
CA ARG A 178 4.08 15.41 14.15
C ARG A 178 4.61 16.39 15.20
N SER A 179 4.20 16.27 16.46
CA SER A 179 4.68 17.12 17.54
C SER A 179 6.02 16.66 18.12
N THR A 180 6.27 15.35 18.20
CA THR A 180 7.57 14.80 18.67
C THR A 180 8.76 15.23 17.81
N HIS A 181 8.54 15.42 16.50
CA HIS A 181 9.56 15.93 15.58
C HIS A 181 9.79 17.45 15.66
N ARG A 182 9.02 18.21 16.47
CA ARG A 182 8.97 19.68 16.42
C ARG A 182 9.80 20.34 17.54
N LYS A 183 11.11 20.49 17.31
CA LYS A 183 11.99 21.26 18.21
C LYS A 183 11.57 22.74 18.25
N GLY A 184 11.61 23.36 19.44
CA GLY A 184 11.50 24.82 19.62
C GLY A 184 10.08 25.44 19.57
N THR A 185 9.00 24.66 19.45
CA THR A 185 7.61 25.19 19.47
C THR A 185 6.68 24.38 20.39
N ALA A 186 7.23 23.88 21.49
CA ALA A 186 6.46 23.22 22.56
C ALA A 186 5.48 24.22 23.20
N GLY A 187 4.18 24.00 23.01
CA GLY A 187 3.11 24.83 23.56
C GLY A 187 1.94 25.08 22.60
N ARG A 188 2.20 25.26 21.28
CA ARG A 188 1.13 25.43 20.30
C ARG A 188 0.77 24.11 19.61
N ALA A 189 -0.43 23.62 19.89
CA ALA A 189 -1.04 22.52 19.14
C ALA A 189 -1.04 22.80 17.62
N LEU A 190 -0.72 21.78 16.82
CA LEU A 190 -0.85 21.81 15.36
C LEU A 190 -2.34 21.86 14.99
N LYS A 191 -2.72 22.75 14.08
CA LYS A 191 -4.05 22.73 13.43
C LYS A 191 -4.12 21.58 12.43
N ASP A 192 -5.31 21.11 12.08
CA ASP A 192 -5.47 19.93 11.21
C ASP A 192 -4.86 20.17 9.81
N ARG A 193 -5.05 21.36 9.23
CA ARG A 193 -4.37 21.77 7.98
C ARG A 193 -2.84 21.67 8.09
N GLU A 194 -2.24 21.82 9.27
CA GLU A 194 -0.79 21.66 9.44
C GLU A 194 -0.34 20.19 9.42
N LEU A 195 -1.22 19.20 9.61
CA LEU A 195 -0.85 17.78 9.75
C LEU A 195 -0.22 17.25 8.46
N CYS A 196 -0.94 17.25 7.34
CA CYS A 196 -0.55 16.53 6.12
C CYS A 196 -0.29 17.41 4.88
N SER A 197 -0.30 18.75 5.01
CA SER A 197 -0.11 19.71 3.91
C SER A 197 1.34 19.84 3.38
N GLY A 198 2.00 18.74 3.04
CA GLY A 198 3.35 18.74 2.48
C GLY A 198 3.98 17.33 2.48
N PRO A 199 4.88 16.99 1.53
CA PRO A 199 5.35 15.62 1.31
C PRO A 199 6.02 15.01 2.54
N SER A 200 6.81 15.80 3.27
CA SER A 200 7.42 15.37 4.53
C SER A 200 6.51 15.50 5.75
N LYS A 201 5.43 16.29 5.64
CA LYS A 201 4.42 16.42 6.70
C LYS A 201 3.57 15.14 6.77
N LEU A 202 3.02 14.69 5.63
CA LEU A 202 2.26 13.44 5.59
C LEU A 202 3.11 12.21 5.97
N CYS A 203 4.40 12.18 5.61
CA CYS A 203 5.30 11.11 6.07
C CYS A 203 5.40 11.06 7.61
N GLN A 204 5.56 12.20 8.27
CA GLN A 204 5.56 12.27 9.74
C GLN A 204 4.19 11.89 10.34
N ALA A 205 3.09 12.42 9.79
CA ALA A 205 1.74 12.14 10.27
C ALA A 205 1.38 10.64 10.24
N LEU A 206 1.88 9.92 9.23
CA LEU A 206 1.63 8.50 9.03
C LEU A 206 2.80 7.59 9.52
N ALA A 207 3.76 8.13 10.27
CA ALA A 207 4.96 7.39 10.72
C ALA A 207 5.75 6.67 9.59
N ILE A 208 5.70 7.22 8.37
CA ILE A 208 6.37 6.68 7.18
C ILE A 208 7.84 7.13 7.19
N ASN A 209 8.74 6.16 7.07
CA ASN A 209 10.18 6.32 7.13
C ASN A 209 10.87 5.36 6.13
N LYS A 210 12.21 5.32 6.12
CA LYS A 210 12.98 4.52 5.14
C LYS A 210 12.61 3.03 5.12
N ASN A 211 12.07 2.46 6.20
CA ASN A 211 11.65 1.06 6.27
C ASN A 211 10.45 0.72 5.36
N PHE A 212 9.82 1.71 4.72
CA PHE A 212 8.78 1.56 3.69
C PHE A 212 9.31 1.64 2.26
N ASP A 213 10.60 1.94 2.06
CA ASP A 213 11.20 1.93 0.73
C ASP A 213 11.22 0.52 0.11
N GLN A 214 10.99 0.45 -1.20
CA GLN A 214 10.97 -0.78 -2.01
C GLN A 214 9.91 -1.82 -1.58
N ARG A 215 8.94 -1.44 -0.74
CA ARG A 215 7.73 -2.22 -0.47
C ARG A 215 6.69 -2.01 -1.55
N ASP A 216 5.74 -2.94 -1.68
CA ASP A 216 4.64 -2.84 -2.63
C ASP A 216 3.36 -2.30 -1.97
N LEU A 217 2.81 -1.19 -2.49
CA LEU A 217 1.57 -0.59 -1.99
C LEU A 217 0.33 -1.45 -2.30
N ALA A 218 0.39 -2.31 -3.32
CA ALA A 218 -0.68 -3.27 -3.62
C ALA A 218 -0.74 -4.42 -2.60
N GLU A 219 0.39 -4.81 -1.98
CA GLU A 219 0.49 -6.02 -1.16
C GLU A 219 0.83 -5.79 0.34
N ASP A 220 1.39 -4.63 0.72
CA ASP A 220 1.88 -4.39 2.10
C ASP A 220 0.75 -4.34 3.14
N LYS A 221 1.00 -4.92 4.33
CA LYS A 221 0.00 -5.09 5.41
C LYS A 221 -0.11 -3.90 6.36
N ALA A 222 0.73 -2.88 6.20
CA ALA A 222 0.89 -1.75 7.11
C ALA A 222 0.66 -0.39 6.40
N ILE A 223 0.70 -0.35 5.07
CA ILE A 223 0.29 0.79 4.23
C ILE A 223 -0.40 0.30 2.95
N TRP A 224 -1.49 0.94 2.53
CA TRP A 224 -2.20 0.63 1.29
C TRP A 224 -3.05 1.80 0.79
N LEU A 225 -3.63 1.64 -0.41
CA LEU A 225 -4.53 2.60 -1.02
C LEU A 225 -5.93 1.99 -1.17
N GLU A 226 -6.98 2.73 -0.80
CA GLU A 226 -8.39 2.40 -1.01
C GLU A 226 -9.02 3.43 -1.97
N PRO A 227 -10.05 3.06 -2.76
CA PRO A 227 -10.82 4.02 -3.55
C PRO A 227 -11.37 5.16 -2.69
N GLY A 228 -11.41 6.36 -3.26
CA GLY A 228 -12.16 7.46 -2.69
C GLY A 228 -13.66 7.14 -2.57
N PRO A 229 -14.40 7.80 -1.66
CA PRO A 229 -15.84 7.73 -1.67
C PRO A 229 -16.40 8.23 -3.02
N PRO A 230 -17.46 7.63 -3.57
CA PRO A 230 -18.05 8.08 -4.83
C PRO A 230 -18.65 9.49 -4.67
N GLU A 231 -18.07 10.47 -5.36
CA GLU A 231 -18.56 11.85 -5.37
C GLU A 231 -19.61 12.07 -6.47
N LEU A 232 -20.52 13.02 -6.25
CA LEU A 232 -21.60 13.34 -7.20
C LEU A 232 -21.09 13.96 -8.52
N ARG A 233 -19.83 14.39 -8.54
CA ARG A 233 -19.07 14.93 -9.68
C ARG A 233 -17.60 14.61 -9.43
N GLU A 234 -16.81 14.43 -10.48
CA GLU A 234 -15.36 14.33 -10.34
C GLU A 234 -14.79 15.68 -9.81
N PRO A 235 -13.78 15.65 -8.93
CA PRO A 235 -13.17 16.86 -8.39
C PRO A 235 -12.39 17.59 -9.49
N ALA A 236 -12.57 18.90 -9.62
CA ALA A 236 -11.81 19.71 -10.56
C ALA A 236 -10.30 19.64 -10.23
N VAL A 237 -9.48 19.20 -11.19
CA VAL A 237 -8.03 19.04 -11.03
C VAL A 237 -7.30 20.23 -11.65
N VAL A 238 -6.44 20.88 -10.87
CA VAL A 238 -5.51 21.90 -11.36
C VAL A 238 -4.18 21.25 -11.71
N ALA A 239 -3.71 21.43 -12.94
CA ALA A 239 -2.37 21.07 -13.38
C ALA A 239 -1.45 22.30 -13.30
N ALA A 240 -0.35 22.22 -12.55
CA ALA A 240 0.49 23.36 -12.17
C ALA A 240 1.99 23.01 -12.17
N ALA A 241 2.85 24.04 -12.08
CA ALA A 241 4.29 23.87 -11.92
C ALA A 241 4.64 23.15 -10.60
N ARG A 242 5.74 22.39 -10.60
CA ARG A 242 6.18 21.55 -9.47
C ARG A 242 6.97 22.35 -8.43
N VAL A 243 6.81 22.01 -7.15
CA VAL A 243 7.29 22.79 -6.01
C VAL A 243 8.70 22.36 -5.57
N GLY A 244 9.65 23.30 -5.67
CA GLY A 244 11.02 23.13 -5.16
C GLY A 244 12.03 22.61 -6.18
N ILE A 245 11.67 22.56 -7.46
CA ILE A 245 12.52 22.03 -8.54
C ILE A 245 13.12 23.11 -9.46
N GLY A 246 13.28 24.35 -8.97
CA GLY A 246 13.76 25.49 -9.77
C GLY A 246 15.16 25.35 -10.38
N TYR A 247 15.90 24.29 -10.05
CA TYR A 247 17.16 23.91 -10.68
C TYR A 247 17.00 23.17 -12.02
N ALA A 248 15.79 22.76 -12.39
CA ALA A 248 15.53 21.85 -13.52
C ALA A 248 15.29 22.56 -14.88
N GLY A 249 15.56 23.86 -14.99
CA GLY A 249 15.35 24.64 -16.22
C GLY A 249 13.91 24.54 -16.73
N GLU A 250 13.73 24.22 -18.01
CA GLU A 250 12.42 24.00 -18.65
C GLU A 250 11.52 23.01 -17.89
N TRP A 251 12.10 22.00 -17.23
CA TRP A 251 11.35 21.00 -16.44
C TRP A 251 10.75 21.56 -15.14
N ALA A 252 11.15 22.76 -14.71
CA ALA A 252 10.55 23.47 -13.58
C ALA A 252 9.15 24.02 -13.89
N GLN A 253 8.90 24.44 -15.14
CA GLN A 253 7.66 25.11 -15.55
C GLN A 253 6.59 24.15 -16.10
N LYS A 254 6.93 22.88 -16.37
CA LYS A 254 5.97 21.91 -16.89
C LYS A 254 4.83 21.64 -15.88
N PRO A 255 3.56 21.55 -16.34
CA PRO A 255 2.39 21.35 -15.48
C PRO A 255 2.27 19.88 -15.02
N LEU A 256 3.23 19.45 -14.18
CA LEU A 256 3.39 18.08 -13.70
C LEU A 256 3.08 17.93 -12.20
N ARG A 257 2.46 18.95 -11.59
CA ARG A 257 1.83 18.89 -10.26
C ARG A 257 0.32 18.92 -10.43
N PHE A 258 -0.40 18.04 -9.73
CA PHE A 258 -1.85 17.93 -9.83
C PHE A 258 -2.47 18.08 -8.44
N TYR A 259 -3.55 18.85 -8.32
CA TYR A 259 -4.27 19.00 -7.05
C TYR A 259 -5.76 19.29 -7.21
N ILE A 260 -6.53 18.95 -6.18
CA ILE A 260 -7.97 19.21 -6.12
C ILE A 260 -8.20 20.71 -5.90
N GLN A 261 -8.87 21.37 -6.86
CA GLN A 261 -9.15 22.81 -6.83
C GLN A 261 -9.95 23.19 -5.57
N GLY A 262 -9.57 24.29 -4.93
CA GLY A 262 -10.23 24.79 -3.72
C GLY A 262 -10.00 23.99 -2.44
N SER A 263 -9.35 22.81 -2.49
CA SER A 263 -9.10 21.98 -1.30
C SER A 263 -8.25 22.72 -0.25
N PRO A 264 -8.71 22.85 1.00
CA PRO A 264 -7.99 23.56 2.05
C PRO A 264 -6.80 22.77 2.61
N TRP A 265 -6.48 21.61 2.04
CA TRP A 265 -5.43 20.70 2.52
C TRP A 265 -4.16 20.73 1.66
N VAL A 266 -4.26 21.25 0.43
CA VAL A 266 -3.15 21.40 -0.53
C VAL A 266 -2.00 22.23 0.06
N SER A 267 -0.76 21.81 -0.20
CA SER A 267 0.44 22.40 0.41
C SER A 267 0.78 23.79 -0.15
N VAL A 268 0.63 23.97 -1.47
CA VAL A 268 0.86 25.24 -2.19
C VAL A 268 -0.22 25.42 -3.25
N VAL A 269 -0.99 26.50 -3.17
CA VAL A 269 -1.94 26.89 -4.24
C VAL A 269 -1.24 27.69 -5.33
N ASP A 270 -1.65 27.48 -6.57
CA ASP A 270 -1.16 28.21 -7.75
C ASP A 270 -2.35 28.93 -8.38
N ARG A 271 -2.44 30.24 -8.12
CA ARG A 271 -3.57 31.07 -8.56
C ARG A 271 -3.59 31.31 -10.07
N VAL A 272 -2.45 31.18 -10.75
CA VAL A 272 -2.37 31.35 -12.21
C VAL A 272 -2.87 30.07 -12.89
N ALA A 273 -2.42 28.91 -12.41
CA ALA A 273 -2.95 27.62 -12.88
C ALA A 273 -4.45 27.44 -12.56
N GLU A 274 -4.91 27.90 -11.39
CA GLU A 274 -6.34 27.88 -11.04
C GLU A 274 -7.21 28.75 -11.97
N GLN A 275 -6.68 29.88 -12.45
CA GLN A 275 -7.37 30.74 -13.43
C GLN A 275 -7.32 30.14 -14.84
N ALA A 276 -6.18 29.59 -15.26
CA ALA A 276 -6.03 28.92 -16.55
C ALA A 276 -6.91 27.66 -16.69
N ALA A 277 -7.22 26.98 -15.58
CA ALA A 277 -8.14 25.84 -15.53
C ALA A 277 -9.64 26.23 -15.49
N GLN A 278 -9.97 27.53 -15.59
CA GLN A 278 -11.35 28.05 -15.59
C GLN A 278 -11.71 28.78 -16.91
N ALA A 279 -10.80 28.78 -17.90
CA ALA A 279 -10.92 29.47 -19.18
C ALA A 279 -11.11 28.49 -20.35
#